data_AF-A0A2P4QW01-F1
#
_entry.id   AF-A0A2P4QW01-F1
#
_cell.length_a   1.000
_cell.length_b   1.000
_cell.length_c   1.000
_cell.angle_alpha   90.00
_cell.angle_beta   90.00
_cell.angle_gamma   90.00
#
_symmetry.space_group_name_H-M   'P 1'
#
loop_
_entity.id
_entity.type
_entity.pdbx_description
1 polymer ?
#
loop_
_entity_poly.entity_id
_entity_poly.type
_entity_poly.pdbx_seq_one_letter_code
_entity_poly.pdbx_strand_id
1 'polypeptide(L)'
;MPSALPYVCLSNIFQHIDKDQKSLYSCAFVNKHWCVSAIPELWRSPFENHQESKRQIALINTYIACLPQAIQKRLRISSTLTQSVTFNYPAYIRNIPVNRIFLSAAEWCNSKIEAETPRERMKKELSKALCRNFLGQAAYIDCLDITIANDFNIFRLYGASNKLPQIHTLKVNNEYYSDQFKTISKLCQNIQSLIISQMEYVKPTNYGDLVKIIQVQPKLQDLSIDSHNFEGFKVVWNGLVNSEYAKNSLTNLIIKHIYF
;
A
#
# COMPACT_ATOMS: atom_id res chain seq x y z
N MET A 1 26.03 -5.18 -33.68
CA MET A 1 25.37 -5.71 -32.46
C MET A 1 23.90 -5.33 -32.55
N PRO A 2 22.93 -6.22 -32.27
CA PRO A 2 21.54 -5.81 -32.23
C PRO A 2 21.40 -4.75 -31.13
N SER A 3 20.88 -3.58 -31.48
CA SER A 3 20.62 -2.51 -30.52
C SER A 3 19.66 -3.04 -29.46
N ALA A 4 20.09 -3.11 -28.21
CA ALA A 4 19.20 -3.44 -27.10
C ALA A 4 18.02 -2.46 -27.10
N LEU A 5 16.81 -2.97 -26.88
CA LEU A 5 15.62 -2.12 -26.78
C LEU A 5 15.85 -1.02 -25.73
N PRO A 6 15.59 0.26 -26.05
CA PRO A 6 15.68 1.34 -25.07
C PRO A 6 14.84 1.05 -23.84
N TYR A 7 15.26 1.58 -22.69
CA TYR A 7 14.53 1.44 -21.43
C TYR A 7 13.04 1.83 -21.55
N VAL A 8 12.74 2.90 -22.29
CA VAL A 8 11.36 3.35 -22.53
C VAL A 8 10.52 2.28 -23.24
N CYS A 9 11.11 1.58 -24.21
CA CYS A 9 10.41 0.49 -24.90
C CYS A 9 10.16 -0.69 -23.96
N LEU A 10 11.13 -1.06 -23.12
CA LEU A 10 10.96 -2.13 -22.13
C LEU A 10 9.91 -1.77 -21.08
N SER A 11 9.92 -0.53 -20.57
CA SER A 11 8.91 -0.05 -19.62
C SER A 11 7.51 -0.14 -20.22
N ASN A 12 7.32 0.27 -21.48
CA ASN A 12 6.03 0.13 -22.17
C ASN A 12 5.61 -1.34 -22.30
N ILE A 13 6.53 -2.24 -22.68
CA ILE A 13 6.23 -3.68 -22.75
C ILE A 13 5.78 -4.19 -21.37
N PHE A 14 6.50 -3.85 -20.31
CA PHE A 14 6.19 -4.30 -18.96
C PHE A 14 4.86 -3.75 -18.43
N GLN A 15 4.50 -2.52 -18.79
CA GLN A 15 3.18 -1.96 -18.48
C GLN A 15 2.04 -2.76 -19.14
N HIS A 16 2.24 -3.32 -20.34
CA HIS A 16 1.23 -4.16 -21.00
C HIS A 16 1.09 -5.56 -20.39
N ILE A 17 2.08 -6.03 -19.62
CA ILE A 17 2.08 -7.34 -18.96
C ILE A 17 2.13 -7.22 -17.43
N ASP A 18 1.77 -6.05 -16.87
CA ASP A 18 1.85 -5.76 -15.44
C ASP A 18 1.03 -6.74 -14.57
N LYS A 19 -0.10 -7.22 -15.11
CA LYS A 19 -0.96 -8.24 -14.51
C LYS A 19 -0.45 -9.67 -14.71
N ASP A 20 0.43 -9.91 -15.66
CA ASP A 20 1.08 -11.21 -15.89
C ASP A 20 2.47 -11.25 -15.24
N GLN A 21 2.45 -11.40 -13.91
CA GLN A 21 3.65 -11.47 -13.09
C GLN A 21 4.60 -12.62 -13.48
N LYS A 22 4.08 -13.70 -14.10
CA LYS A 22 4.94 -14.82 -14.55
C LYS A 22 5.75 -14.40 -15.77
N SER A 23 5.10 -13.81 -16.77
CA SER A 23 5.79 -13.30 -17.97
C SER A 23 6.77 -12.18 -17.61
N LEU A 24 6.39 -11.27 -16.72
CA LEU A 24 7.27 -10.21 -16.24
C LEU A 24 8.47 -10.78 -15.46
N TYR A 25 8.27 -11.85 -14.70
CA TYR A 25 9.37 -12.55 -14.01
C TYR A 25 10.33 -13.20 -15.01
N SER A 26 9.81 -13.88 -16.04
CA SER A 26 10.63 -14.45 -17.12
C SER A 26 11.46 -13.40 -17.85
N CYS A 27 10.94 -12.18 -18.02
CA CYS A 27 11.69 -11.06 -18.60
C CYS A 27 12.98 -10.74 -17.83
N ALA A 28 12.98 -10.92 -16.50
CA ALA A 28 14.17 -10.66 -15.68
C ALA A 28 15.34 -11.62 -15.97
N PHE A 29 15.10 -12.75 -16.65
CA PHE A 29 16.11 -13.75 -16.99
C PHE A 29 16.63 -13.65 -18.43
N VAL A 30 16.10 -12.72 -19.25
CA VAL A 30 16.52 -12.58 -20.65
C VAL A 30 17.99 -12.15 -20.74
N ASN A 31 18.36 -11.07 -20.06
CA ASN A 31 19.74 -10.61 -19.87
C ASN A 31 19.80 -9.50 -18.80
N LYS A 32 20.99 -9.00 -18.48
CA LYS A 32 21.19 -7.94 -17.47
C LYS A 32 20.36 -6.67 -17.74
N HIS A 33 20.22 -6.25 -19.00
CA HIS A 33 19.48 -5.04 -19.37
C HIS A 33 17.99 -5.18 -19.09
N TRP A 34 17.41 -6.32 -19.48
CA TRP A 34 16.02 -6.66 -19.16
C TRP A 34 15.81 -6.87 -17.66
N CYS A 35 16.76 -7.51 -16.96
CA CYS A 35 16.72 -7.71 -15.52
C CYS A 35 16.59 -6.40 -14.74
N VAL A 36 17.50 -5.46 -14.99
CA VAL A 36 17.50 -4.14 -14.30
C VAL A 36 16.23 -3.35 -14.61
N SER A 37 15.61 -3.58 -15.78
CA SER A 37 14.37 -2.90 -16.18
C SER A 37 13.11 -3.59 -15.63
N ALA A 38 13.08 -4.92 -15.53
CA ALA A 38 11.91 -5.70 -15.10
C ALA A 38 11.78 -5.77 -13.58
N ILE A 39 12.90 -5.78 -12.83
CA ILE A 39 12.88 -5.87 -11.37
C ILE A 39 12.10 -4.71 -10.72
N PRO A 40 12.27 -3.44 -11.11
CA PRO A 40 11.45 -2.35 -10.58
C PRO A 40 9.94 -2.58 -10.78
N GLU A 41 9.53 -3.11 -11.92
CA GLU A 41 8.13 -3.38 -12.25
C GLU A 41 7.56 -4.56 -11.44
N LEU A 42 8.34 -5.64 -11.27
CA LEU A 42 7.95 -6.78 -10.43
C LEU A 42 7.73 -6.38 -8.96
N TRP A 43 8.56 -5.47 -8.47
CA TRP A 43 8.55 -5.02 -7.08
C TRP A 43 7.67 -3.79 -6.85
N ARG A 44 6.82 -3.43 -7.83
CA ARG A 44 5.84 -2.34 -7.74
C ARG A 44 4.78 -2.59 -6.66
N SER A 45 4.20 -3.79 -6.64
CA SER A 45 3.10 -4.19 -5.75
C SER A 45 3.26 -5.61 -5.18
N PRO A 46 4.38 -5.93 -4.51
CA PRO A 46 4.73 -7.32 -4.19
C PRO A 46 3.89 -7.93 -3.06
N PHE A 47 2.91 -7.22 -2.51
CA PHE A 47 1.97 -7.74 -1.51
C PHE A 47 0.60 -8.13 -2.11
N GLU A 48 0.33 -7.83 -3.38
CA GLU A 48 -1.00 -8.04 -3.99
C GLU A 48 -1.31 -9.51 -4.34
N ASN A 49 -0.30 -10.36 -4.54
CA ASN A 49 -0.48 -11.72 -5.07
C ASN A 49 0.06 -12.85 -4.15
N HIS A 50 0.37 -12.54 -2.89
CA HIS A 50 1.03 -13.47 -1.97
C HIS A 50 0.10 -13.88 -0.82
N GLN A 51 -0.72 -14.90 -1.06
CA GLN A 51 -1.48 -15.58 0.00
C GLN A 51 -0.78 -16.85 0.51
N GLU A 52 0.20 -17.36 -0.22
CA GLU A 52 1.00 -18.52 0.21
C GLU A 52 2.03 -18.11 1.28
N SER A 53 1.94 -18.72 2.47
CA SER A 53 2.82 -18.47 3.62
C SER A 53 4.31 -18.47 3.26
N LYS A 54 4.78 -19.47 2.50
CA LYS A 54 6.20 -19.56 2.08
C LYS A 54 6.65 -18.33 1.30
N ARG A 55 5.80 -17.80 0.41
CA ARG A 55 6.13 -16.62 -0.38
C ARG A 55 6.10 -15.35 0.46
N GLN A 56 5.15 -15.22 1.39
CA GLN A 56 5.11 -14.11 2.34
C GLN A 56 6.38 -14.07 3.20
N ILE A 57 6.82 -15.22 3.71
CA ILE A 57 8.05 -15.34 4.49
C ILE A 57 9.26 -14.93 3.65
N ALA A 58 9.38 -15.39 2.40
CA ALA A 58 10.47 -15.03 1.51
C ALA A 58 10.49 -13.54 1.15
N LEU A 59 9.31 -12.95 0.93
CA LEU A 59 9.15 -11.52 0.67
C LEU A 59 9.62 -10.69 1.87
N ILE A 60 9.17 -11.06 3.07
CA ILE A 60 9.56 -10.37 4.31
C ILE A 60 11.05 -10.54 4.60
N ASN A 61 11.65 -11.71 4.37
CA ASN A 61 13.10 -11.89 4.44
C ASN A 61 13.84 -10.91 3.53
N THR A 62 13.38 -10.74 2.29
CA THR A 62 14.00 -9.83 1.32
C THR A 62 13.97 -8.40 1.82
N TYR A 63 12.83 -7.94 2.36
CA TYR A 63 12.74 -6.59 2.89
C TYR A 63 13.46 -6.39 4.22
N ILE A 64 13.50 -7.39 5.09
CA ILE A 64 14.32 -7.38 6.31
C ILE A 64 15.79 -7.20 5.97
N ALA A 65 16.28 -7.89 4.95
CA ALA A 65 17.67 -7.74 4.49
C ALA A 65 17.98 -6.33 3.96
N CYS A 66 16.95 -5.59 3.52
CA CYS A 66 17.06 -4.18 3.12
C CYS A 66 16.89 -3.19 4.30
N LEU A 67 16.62 -3.65 5.52
CA LEU A 67 16.54 -2.77 6.69
C LEU A 67 17.94 -2.42 7.21
N PRO A 68 18.14 -1.22 7.78
CA PRO A 68 19.35 -0.89 8.52
C PRO A 68 19.66 -1.92 9.61
N GLN A 69 20.94 -2.30 9.75
CA GLN A 69 21.37 -3.33 10.71
C GLN A 69 20.97 -2.99 12.16
N ALA A 70 20.95 -1.70 12.54
CA ALA A 70 20.49 -1.25 13.85
C ALA A 70 19.00 -1.59 14.11
N ILE A 71 18.16 -1.51 13.09
CA ILE A 71 16.74 -1.87 13.19
C ILE A 71 16.59 -3.39 13.31
N GLN A 72 17.34 -4.16 12.51
CA GLN A 72 17.33 -5.63 12.60
C GLN A 72 17.72 -6.12 14.00
N LYS A 73 18.80 -5.55 14.57
CA LYS A 73 19.25 -5.82 15.95
C LYS A 73 18.18 -5.47 16.99
N ARG A 74 17.53 -4.31 16.85
CA ARG A 74 16.44 -3.89 17.77
C ARG A 74 15.24 -4.84 17.70
N LEU A 75 14.94 -5.37 16.52
CA LEU A 75 13.89 -6.37 16.31
C LEU A 75 14.34 -7.81 16.67
N ARG A 76 15.58 -7.99 17.16
CA ARG A 76 16.16 -9.30 17.51
C ARG A 76 16.08 -10.32 16.36
N ILE A 77 16.21 -9.84 15.12
CA ILE A 77 16.22 -10.70 13.94
C ILE A 77 17.62 -11.30 13.81
N SER A 78 17.70 -12.64 13.68
CA SER A 78 18.98 -13.33 13.52
C SER A 78 19.72 -12.88 12.26
N SER A 79 21.04 -12.67 12.38
CA SER A 79 21.92 -12.36 11.25
C SER A 79 21.99 -13.48 10.21
N THR A 80 21.65 -14.72 10.58
CA THR A 80 21.54 -15.84 9.64
C THR A 80 20.38 -15.70 8.65
N LEU A 81 19.42 -14.82 8.94
CA LEU A 81 18.25 -14.56 8.09
C LEU A 81 18.50 -13.44 7.07
N THR A 82 19.63 -12.73 7.16
CA THR A 82 19.93 -11.58 6.31
C THR A 82 20.96 -11.96 5.25
N GLN A 83 20.46 -12.35 4.08
CA GLN A 83 21.28 -12.53 2.87
C GLN A 83 21.58 -11.17 2.23
N SER A 84 22.68 -11.08 1.47
CA SER A 84 22.95 -9.88 0.67
C SER A 84 21.88 -9.69 -0.41
N VAL A 85 21.31 -8.50 -0.50
CA VAL A 85 20.33 -8.15 -1.54
C VAL A 85 21.02 -7.57 -2.76
N THR A 86 20.62 -8.04 -3.95
CA THR A 86 21.18 -7.56 -5.23
C THR A 86 20.65 -6.18 -5.62
N PHE A 87 19.42 -5.87 -5.23
CA PHE A 87 18.75 -4.63 -5.57
C PHE A 87 18.19 -3.94 -4.33
N ASN A 88 17.98 -2.63 -4.42
CA ASN A 88 17.27 -1.88 -3.40
C ASN A 88 15.75 -2.02 -3.59
N TYR A 89 15.22 -3.20 -3.24
CA TYR A 89 13.80 -3.51 -3.42
C TYR A 89 12.82 -2.52 -2.77
N PRO A 90 13.07 -1.96 -1.56
CA PRO A 90 12.25 -0.90 -0.99
C PRO A 90 12.09 0.33 -1.88
N ALA A 91 13.06 0.63 -2.75
CA ALA A 91 12.98 1.79 -3.64
C ALA A 91 11.97 1.64 -4.78
N TYR A 92 11.57 0.40 -5.09
CA TYR A 92 10.69 0.07 -6.22
C TYR A 92 9.22 -0.04 -5.84
N ILE A 93 8.90 -0.08 -4.54
CA ILE A 93 7.52 -0.20 -4.08
C ILE A 93 6.70 1.04 -4.48
N ARG A 94 5.53 0.80 -5.06
CA ARG A 94 4.56 1.86 -5.43
C ARG A 94 3.21 1.68 -4.75
N ASN A 95 2.85 0.46 -4.36
CA ASN A 95 1.66 0.20 -3.57
C ASN A 95 2.04 -0.23 -2.14
N ILE A 96 1.48 0.47 -1.16
CA ILE A 96 1.60 0.12 0.26
C ILE A 96 0.23 -0.35 0.80
N PRO A 97 -0.06 -1.66 0.73
CA PRO A 97 -1.18 -2.27 1.43
C PRO A 97 -0.79 -2.60 2.87
N VAL A 98 -1.07 -1.67 3.79
CA VAL A 98 -0.61 -1.74 5.20
C VAL A 98 -1.10 -3.01 5.88
N ASN A 99 -2.34 -3.42 5.61
CA ASN A 99 -2.93 -4.65 6.11
C ASN A 99 -2.16 -5.90 5.65
N ARG A 100 -1.81 -5.99 4.37
CA ARG A 100 -1.09 -7.15 3.82
C ARG A 100 0.36 -7.20 4.27
N ILE A 101 0.99 -6.05 4.46
CA ILE A 101 2.31 -5.95 5.09
C ILE A 101 2.23 -6.49 6.51
N PHE A 102 1.21 -6.11 7.28
CA PHE A 102 0.99 -6.61 8.63
C PHE A 102 0.76 -8.13 8.67
N LEU A 103 -0.13 -8.65 7.82
CA LEU A 103 -0.39 -10.09 7.73
C LEU A 103 0.88 -10.88 7.34
N SER A 104 1.66 -10.37 6.38
CA SER A 104 2.90 -11.02 5.95
C SER A 104 3.95 -10.99 7.07
N ALA A 105 4.07 -9.87 7.79
CA ALA A 105 4.93 -9.76 8.96
C ALA A 105 4.46 -10.68 10.09
N ALA A 106 3.15 -10.85 10.26
CA ALA A 106 2.55 -11.77 11.23
C ALA A 106 2.92 -13.22 10.91
N GLU A 107 2.76 -13.62 9.66
CA GLU A 107 3.13 -14.95 9.19
C GLU A 107 4.63 -15.22 9.39
N TRP A 108 5.47 -14.24 9.04
CA TRP A 108 6.91 -14.32 9.26
C TRP A 108 7.26 -14.48 10.75
N CYS A 109 6.66 -13.66 11.63
CA CYS A 109 6.88 -13.74 13.07
C CYS A 109 6.45 -15.10 13.64
N ASN A 110 5.30 -15.62 13.20
CA ASN A 110 4.81 -16.93 13.64
C ASN A 110 5.74 -18.07 13.20
N SER A 111 6.37 -17.95 12.03
CA SER A 111 7.29 -18.95 11.49
C SER A 111 8.71 -18.87 12.05
N LYS A 112 9.21 -17.66 12.34
CA LYS A 112 10.64 -17.42 12.63
C LYS A 112 10.94 -17.11 14.10
N ILE A 113 9.93 -16.81 14.89
CA ILE A 113 10.12 -16.40 16.28
C ILE A 113 9.51 -17.43 17.24
N GLU A 114 10.29 -17.78 18.25
CA GLU A 114 9.89 -18.70 19.32
C GLU A 114 8.63 -18.21 20.05
N ALA A 115 7.84 -19.17 20.57
CA ALA A 115 6.52 -18.92 21.15
C ALA A 115 6.54 -18.00 22.38
N GLU A 116 7.64 -17.97 23.12
CA GLU A 116 7.78 -17.24 24.39
C GLU A 116 8.01 -15.73 24.21
N THR A 117 8.34 -15.28 22.99
CA THR A 117 8.50 -13.85 22.72
C THR A 117 7.14 -13.15 22.55
N PRO A 118 7.05 -11.83 22.85
CA PRO A 118 5.83 -11.05 22.61
C PRO A 118 5.54 -10.87 21.11
N ARG A 119 4.95 -11.90 20.47
CA ARG A 119 4.73 -11.95 19.02
C ARG A 119 3.95 -10.74 18.52
N GLU A 120 2.85 -10.36 19.16
CA GLU A 120 2.02 -9.22 18.74
C GLU A 120 2.81 -7.90 18.64
N ARG A 121 3.64 -7.62 19.64
CA ARG A 121 4.50 -6.43 19.61
C ARG A 121 5.48 -6.50 18.44
N MET A 122 6.06 -7.67 18.17
CA MET A 122 7.02 -7.84 17.09
C MET A 122 6.37 -7.68 15.71
N LYS A 123 5.18 -8.27 15.49
CA LYS A 123 4.40 -8.11 14.24
C LYS A 123 4.21 -6.64 13.91
N LYS A 124 3.77 -5.86 14.91
CA LYS A 124 3.56 -4.42 14.80
C LYS A 124 4.86 -3.66 14.53
N GLU A 125 5.92 -3.92 15.27
CA GLU A 125 7.19 -3.19 15.11
C GLU A 125 7.91 -3.52 13.80
N LEU A 126 7.84 -4.79 13.34
CA LEU A 126 8.34 -5.18 12.03
C LEU A 126 7.54 -4.47 10.92
N SER A 127 6.21 -4.51 10.98
CA SER A 127 5.35 -3.82 10.00
C SER A 127 5.65 -2.33 9.92
N LYS A 128 5.77 -1.65 11.07
CA LYS A 128 6.17 -0.24 11.12
C LYS A 128 7.57 -0.01 10.53
N ALA A 129 8.52 -0.89 10.81
CA ALA A 129 9.88 -0.78 10.29
C ALA A 129 9.89 -0.90 8.76
N LEU A 130 9.13 -1.86 8.21
CA LEU A 130 8.97 -2.03 6.77
C LEU A 130 8.32 -0.81 6.12
N CYS A 131 7.17 -0.35 6.65
CA CYS A 131 6.51 0.86 6.13
C CYS A 131 7.40 2.10 6.22
N ARG A 132 8.13 2.31 7.33
CA ARG A 132 9.12 3.39 7.45
C ARG A 132 10.20 3.29 6.38
N ASN A 133 10.68 2.08 6.10
CA ASN A 133 11.69 1.85 5.09
C ASN A 133 11.18 2.18 3.68
N PHE A 134 9.94 1.79 3.37
CA PHE A 134 9.28 2.13 2.12
C PHE A 134 9.11 3.65 1.96
N LEU A 135 8.61 4.33 3.00
CA LEU A 135 8.48 5.79 3.00
C LEU A 135 9.84 6.51 2.89
N GLY A 136 10.92 5.90 3.38
CA GLY A 136 12.26 6.47 3.28
C GLY A 136 12.92 6.28 1.91
N GLN A 137 12.64 5.17 1.22
CA GLN A 137 13.41 4.75 0.04
C GLN A 137 12.64 4.79 -1.27
N ALA A 138 11.31 4.63 -1.25
CA ALA A 138 10.49 4.65 -2.46
C ALA A 138 10.62 5.98 -3.18
N ALA A 139 10.86 5.96 -4.50
CA ALA A 139 10.96 7.20 -5.27
C ALA A 139 9.63 7.99 -5.23
N TYR A 140 8.53 7.32 -5.54
CA TYR A 140 7.14 7.78 -5.43
C TYR A 140 6.23 6.61 -5.03
N ILE A 141 5.09 6.89 -4.40
CA ILE A 141 4.08 5.91 -4.00
C ILE A 141 2.80 6.25 -4.77
N ASP A 142 2.27 5.30 -5.52
CA ASP A 142 1.05 5.48 -6.31
C ASP A 142 -0.19 5.25 -5.46
N CYS A 143 -0.18 4.15 -4.69
CA CYS A 143 -1.33 3.66 -3.96
C CYS A 143 -1.00 3.46 -2.48
N LEU A 144 -1.84 4.02 -1.62
CA LEU A 144 -1.88 3.68 -0.20
C LEU A 144 -3.19 2.95 0.10
N ASP A 145 -3.08 1.76 0.68
CA ASP A 145 -4.22 0.95 1.08
C ASP A 145 -4.20 0.71 2.59
N ILE A 146 -5.22 1.27 3.26
CA ILE A 146 -5.48 1.20 4.69
C ILE A 146 -6.88 0.63 4.98
N THR A 147 -7.44 -0.22 4.12
CA THR A 147 -8.83 -0.71 4.20
C THR A 147 -9.13 -1.69 5.34
N ILE A 148 -8.20 -1.99 6.24
CA ILE A 148 -8.45 -2.84 7.41
C ILE A 148 -7.79 -2.17 8.61
N ALA A 149 -8.38 -2.32 9.79
CA ALA A 149 -7.77 -1.93 11.06
C ALA A 149 -6.28 -2.35 11.11
N ASN A 150 -5.42 -1.35 11.22
CA ASN A 150 -3.98 -1.47 11.30
C ASN A 150 -3.61 -1.10 12.72
N ASP A 151 -2.72 -1.89 13.32
CA ASP A 151 -2.21 -1.63 14.67
C ASP A 151 -1.47 -0.29 14.81
N PHE A 152 -1.20 0.43 13.72
CA PHE A 152 -0.52 1.71 13.74
C PHE A 152 -1.01 2.67 12.65
N ASN A 153 -0.82 3.96 12.93
CA ASN A 153 -1.07 5.04 12.00
C ASN A 153 0.18 5.27 11.12
N ILE A 154 0.07 4.95 9.83
CA ILE A 154 1.17 5.13 8.86
C ILE A 154 1.56 6.61 8.68
N PHE A 155 0.64 7.55 8.85
CA PHE A 155 0.91 8.99 8.76
C PHE A 155 1.78 9.52 9.91
N ARG A 156 1.94 8.76 11.00
CA ARG A 156 2.85 9.09 12.11
C ARG A 156 4.27 8.54 11.90
N LEU A 157 4.54 7.87 10.79
CA LEU A 157 5.87 7.32 10.50
C LEU A 157 6.77 8.38 9.85
N TYR A 158 8.08 8.28 10.10
CA TYR A 158 9.06 9.12 9.43
C TYR A 158 8.99 8.94 7.90
N GLY A 159 9.08 10.04 7.17
CA GLY A 159 8.94 10.08 5.71
C GLY A 159 7.49 10.19 5.20
N ALA A 160 6.48 9.94 6.05
CA ALA A 160 5.07 9.96 5.65
C ALA A 160 4.63 11.33 5.12
N SER A 161 4.98 12.42 5.81
CA SER A 161 4.66 13.80 5.41
C SER A 161 5.24 14.20 4.06
N ASN A 162 6.30 13.52 3.60
CA ASN A 162 6.98 13.84 2.36
C ASN A 162 6.47 12.98 1.19
N LYS A 163 6.19 11.70 1.45
CA LYS A 163 5.77 10.74 0.41
C LYS A 163 4.27 10.65 0.22
N LEU A 164 3.48 10.66 1.30
CA LEU A 164 2.04 10.42 1.21
C LEU A 164 1.22 11.56 0.56
N PRO A 165 1.64 12.85 0.54
CA PRO A 165 0.93 13.87 -0.23
C PRO A 165 0.91 13.64 -1.76
N GLN A 166 1.78 12.76 -2.26
CA GLN A 166 1.97 12.51 -3.70
C GLN A 166 1.18 11.29 -4.21
N ILE A 167 0.43 10.61 -3.34
CA ILE A 167 -0.34 9.43 -3.74
C ILE A 167 -1.48 9.82 -4.68
N HIS A 168 -1.76 8.96 -5.65
CA HIS A 168 -2.85 9.13 -6.61
C HIS A 168 -4.05 8.26 -6.25
N THR A 169 -3.81 7.11 -5.65
CA THR A 169 -4.84 6.17 -5.22
C THR A 169 -4.84 6.03 -3.71
N LEU A 170 -6.01 6.16 -3.11
CA LEU A 170 -6.22 5.88 -1.70
C LEU A 170 -7.34 4.83 -1.56
N LYS A 171 -7.05 3.76 -0.83
CA LYS A 171 -8.06 2.77 -0.42
C LYS A 171 -8.25 2.85 1.09
N VAL A 172 -9.47 3.07 1.53
CA VAL A 172 -9.84 3.18 2.96
C VAL A 172 -11.08 2.35 3.24
N ASN A 173 -11.27 1.97 4.51
CA ASN A 173 -12.58 1.56 5.03
C ASN A 173 -13.07 2.61 6.02
N ASN A 174 -14.15 2.34 6.75
CA ASN A 174 -14.69 3.25 7.78
C ASN A 174 -14.25 2.90 9.22
N GLU A 175 -13.33 1.96 9.42
CA GLU A 175 -12.92 1.48 10.74
C GLU A 175 -11.88 2.41 11.42
N TYR A 176 -11.96 2.58 12.73
CA TYR A 176 -10.90 3.02 13.67
C TYR A 176 -9.88 4.11 13.28
N TYR A 177 -10.27 5.18 12.56
CA TYR A 177 -9.29 6.12 11.98
C TYR A 177 -9.60 7.63 12.08
N SER A 178 -10.36 8.11 13.07
CA SER A 178 -10.73 9.54 13.16
C SER A 178 -9.53 10.50 13.00
N ASP A 179 -8.40 10.24 13.66
CA ASP A 179 -7.19 11.05 13.51
C ASP A 179 -6.52 10.89 12.12
N GLN A 180 -6.58 9.70 11.53
CA GLN A 180 -6.00 9.44 10.21
C GLN A 180 -6.78 10.13 9.11
N PHE A 181 -8.12 10.08 9.10
CA PHE A 181 -8.92 10.75 8.08
C PHE A 181 -8.77 12.27 8.09
N LYS A 182 -8.65 12.86 9.29
CA LYS A 182 -8.28 14.28 9.43
C LYS A 182 -6.91 14.57 8.85
N THR A 183 -5.95 13.67 9.07
CA THR A 183 -4.59 13.81 8.54
C THR A 183 -4.58 13.67 7.01
N ILE A 184 -5.30 12.70 6.46
CA ILE A 184 -5.46 12.49 5.01
C ILE A 184 -6.06 13.72 4.36
N SER A 185 -7.17 14.24 4.88
CA SER A 185 -7.83 15.44 4.33
C SER A 185 -6.91 16.66 4.28
N LYS A 186 -5.91 16.73 5.16
CA LYS A 186 -4.93 17.82 5.19
C LYS A 186 -3.71 17.58 4.31
N LEU A 187 -3.21 16.34 4.25
CA LEU A 187 -1.95 16.02 3.58
C LEU A 187 -2.12 15.55 2.13
N CYS A 188 -3.17 14.78 1.85
CA CYS A 188 -3.35 14.08 0.58
C CYS A 188 -4.45 14.78 -0.24
N GLN A 189 -4.08 15.83 -0.98
CA GLN A 189 -5.01 16.66 -1.77
C GLN A 189 -4.91 16.44 -3.29
N ASN A 190 -4.16 15.42 -3.73
CA ASN A 190 -3.98 15.07 -5.13
C ASN A 190 -4.53 13.68 -5.48
N ILE A 191 -5.48 13.17 -4.67
CA ILE A 191 -6.07 11.85 -4.90
C ILE A 191 -6.91 11.91 -6.18
N GLN A 192 -6.63 11.00 -7.09
CA GLN A 192 -7.35 10.80 -8.35
C GLN A 192 -8.31 9.62 -8.27
N SER A 193 -7.97 8.60 -7.48
CA SER A 193 -8.81 7.42 -7.28
C SER A 193 -9.01 7.15 -5.79
N LEU A 194 -10.26 7.21 -5.34
CA LEU A 194 -10.65 6.90 -3.96
C LEU A 194 -11.52 5.66 -3.94
N ILE A 195 -11.09 4.64 -3.20
CA ILE A 195 -11.86 3.41 -2.98
C ILE A 195 -12.21 3.35 -1.51
N ILE A 196 -13.51 3.40 -1.22
CA ILE A 196 -14.05 3.22 0.12
C ILE A 196 -14.69 1.85 0.19
N SER A 197 -14.03 0.91 0.87
CA SER A 197 -14.43 -0.49 0.95
C SER A 197 -15.12 -0.82 2.26
N GLN A 198 -16.04 -1.78 2.22
CA GLN A 198 -16.59 -2.48 3.40
C GLN A 198 -17.01 -1.52 4.51
N MET A 199 -17.85 -0.52 4.20
CA MET A 199 -18.38 0.32 5.28
C MET A 199 -19.31 -0.51 6.17
N GLU A 200 -18.81 -0.94 7.33
CA GLU A 200 -19.56 -1.77 8.28
C GLU A 200 -20.19 -0.94 9.41
N TYR A 201 -21.08 -1.55 10.18
CA TYR A 201 -21.76 -0.92 11.32
C TYR A 201 -20.85 -0.89 12.57
N VAL A 202 -19.72 -0.19 12.50
CA VAL A 202 -18.74 -0.13 13.59
C VAL A 202 -18.86 1.19 14.36
N LYS A 203 -19.46 1.19 15.56
CA LYS A 203 -19.49 2.39 16.41
C LYS A 203 -18.11 2.62 17.07
N PRO A 204 -17.61 3.87 17.14
CA PRO A 204 -18.13 5.10 16.51
C PRO A 204 -17.64 5.25 15.06
N THR A 205 -18.56 5.52 14.12
CA THR A 205 -18.22 5.79 12.72
C THR A 205 -17.95 7.28 12.48
N ASN A 206 -16.95 7.57 11.65
CA ASN A 206 -16.55 8.96 11.34
C ASN A 206 -16.72 9.27 9.84
N TYR A 207 -17.94 9.06 9.36
CA TYR A 207 -18.31 9.33 7.97
C TYR A 207 -18.10 10.80 7.58
N GLY A 208 -18.23 11.73 8.53
CA GLY A 208 -17.95 13.15 8.28
C GLY A 208 -16.49 13.43 7.90
N ASP A 209 -15.53 12.75 8.54
CA ASP A 209 -14.12 12.91 8.14
C ASP A 209 -13.80 12.19 6.82
N LEU A 210 -14.51 11.10 6.46
CA LEU A 210 -14.44 10.52 5.12
C LEU A 210 -14.97 11.48 4.04
N VAL A 211 -16.09 12.16 4.31
CA VAL A 211 -16.64 13.20 3.43
C VAL A 211 -15.64 14.32 3.20
N LYS A 212 -14.93 14.76 4.24
CA LYS A 212 -13.87 15.77 4.10
C LYS A 212 -12.75 15.31 3.16
N ILE A 213 -12.39 14.03 3.17
CA ILE A 213 -11.39 13.50 2.23
C ILE A 213 -11.88 13.71 0.80
N ILE A 214 -13.15 13.43 0.49
CA ILE A 214 -13.72 13.64 -0.86
C ILE A 214 -13.70 15.13 -1.23
N GLN A 215 -14.15 15.97 -0.31
CA GLN A 215 -14.38 17.40 -0.56
C GLN A 215 -13.11 18.23 -0.78
N VAL A 216 -11.92 17.69 -0.51
CA VAL A 216 -10.64 18.37 -0.70
C VAL A 216 -9.84 17.87 -1.90
N GLN A 217 -10.45 17.09 -2.81
CA GLN A 217 -9.78 16.52 -3.98
C GLN A 217 -10.17 17.20 -5.29
N PRO A 218 -9.45 18.22 -5.77
CA PRO A 218 -9.73 18.88 -7.05
C PRO A 218 -9.56 17.99 -8.28
N LYS A 219 -8.88 16.84 -8.15
CA LYS A 219 -8.52 15.95 -9.26
C LYS A 219 -9.13 14.54 -9.12
N LEU A 220 -10.15 14.37 -8.27
CA LEU A 220 -10.77 13.06 -8.05
C LEU A 220 -11.56 12.63 -9.29
N GLN A 221 -11.07 11.61 -9.98
CA GLN A 221 -11.65 11.08 -11.22
C GLN A 221 -12.43 9.78 -10.97
N ASP A 222 -11.90 8.91 -10.12
CA ASP A 222 -12.50 7.62 -9.80
C ASP A 222 -12.93 7.56 -8.34
N LEU A 223 -14.19 7.21 -8.11
CA LEU A 223 -14.73 6.94 -6.78
C LEU A 223 -15.45 5.60 -6.77
N SER A 224 -15.00 4.69 -5.90
CA SER A 224 -15.71 3.44 -5.62
C SER A 224 -16.20 3.44 -4.18
N ILE A 225 -17.49 3.20 -3.97
CA ILE A 225 -18.10 3.08 -2.63
C ILE A 225 -18.71 1.70 -2.52
N ASP A 226 -18.19 0.90 -1.58
CA ASP A 226 -18.73 -0.39 -1.19
C ASP A 226 -19.18 -0.29 0.27
N SER A 227 -20.48 -0.36 0.51
CA SER A 227 -21.05 0.00 1.81
C SER A 227 -22.13 -0.95 2.28
N HIS A 228 -21.83 -1.69 3.35
CA HIS A 228 -22.78 -2.58 4.00
C HIS A 228 -23.69 -1.87 5.01
N ASN A 229 -23.51 -0.56 5.18
CA ASN A 229 -24.27 0.29 6.07
C ASN A 229 -24.96 1.41 5.29
N PHE A 230 -26.28 1.33 5.12
CA PHE A 230 -27.04 2.32 4.35
C PHE A 230 -26.93 3.75 4.92
N GLU A 231 -26.93 3.90 6.25
CA GLU A 231 -26.83 5.23 6.88
C GLU A 231 -25.44 5.85 6.66
N GLY A 232 -24.39 5.02 6.73
CA GLY A 232 -23.04 5.45 6.37
C GLY A 232 -22.92 5.87 4.92
N PHE A 233 -23.49 5.07 4.02
CA PHE A 233 -23.58 5.38 2.60
C PHE A 233 -24.27 6.72 2.37
N LYS A 234 -25.44 6.98 2.98
CA LYS A 234 -26.17 8.25 2.83
C LYS A 234 -25.31 9.46 3.20
N VAL A 235 -24.57 9.39 4.30
CA VAL A 235 -23.70 10.50 4.72
C VAL A 235 -22.63 10.78 3.68
N VAL A 236 -21.95 9.73 3.20
CA VAL A 236 -20.89 9.86 2.20
C VAL A 236 -21.46 10.31 0.85
N TRP A 237 -22.61 9.77 0.44
CA TRP A 237 -23.35 10.16 -0.75
C TRP A 237 -23.73 11.64 -0.74
N ASN A 238 -24.31 12.12 0.35
CA ASN A 238 -24.67 13.53 0.49
C ASN A 238 -23.42 14.43 0.48
N GLY A 239 -22.32 13.99 1.09
CA GLY A 239 -21.05 14.69 1.04
C GLY A 239 -20.47 14.81 -0.37
N LEU A 240 -20.60 13.73 -1.16
CA LEU A 240 -20.20 13.67 -2.56
C LEU A 240 -21.03 14.62 -3.43
N VAL A 241 -22.37 14.53 -3.34
CA VAL A 241 -23.31 15.36 -4.13
C VAL A 241 -23.11 16.86 -3.84
N ASN A 242 -22.66 17.20 -2.62
CA ASN A 242 -22.38 18.58 -2.22
C ASN A 242 -20.94 19.03 -2.48
N SER A 243 -20.05 18.18 -3.01
CA SER A 243 -18.67 18.55 -3.31
C SER A 243 -18.57 19.30 -4.65
N GLU A 244 -18.07 20.54 -4.63
CA GLU A 244 -17.80 21.31 -5.85
C GLU A 244 -16.72 20.67 -6.72
N TYR A 245 -15.68 20.12 -6.10
CA TYR A 245 -14.63 19.44 -6.85
C TYR A 245 -15.14 18.18 -7.52
N ALA A 246 -15.81 17.29 -6.78
CA ALA A 246 -16.27 16.02 -7.34
C ALA A 246 -17.26 16.22 -8.50
N LYS A 247 -18.10 17.27 -8.46
CA LYS A 247 -19.00 17.63 -9.58
C LYS A 247 -18.26 17.88 -10.90
N ASN A 248 -17.04 18.41 -10.82
CA ASN A 248 -16.27 18.84 -11.99
C ASN A 248 -15.19 17.83 -12.41
N SER A 249 -14.67 17.03 -11.46
CA SER A 249 -13.53 16.15 -11.71
C SER A 249 -13.90 14.68 -11.90
N LEU A 250 -15.03 14.22 -11.36
CA LEU A 250 -15.37 12.80 -11.30
C LEU A 250 -15.83 12.29 -12.67
N THR A 251 -15.18 11.24 -13.15
CA THR A 251 -15.49 10.59 -14.43
C THR A 251 -16.04 9.18 -14.25
N ASN A 252 -15.65 8.48 -13.17
CA ASN A 252 -16.10 7.12 -12.88
C ASN A 252 -16.62 7.03 -11.44
N LEU A 253 -17.85 6.57 -11.30
CA LEU A 253 -18.49 6.31 -10.02
C LEU A 253 -18.98 4.87 -9.99
N ILE A 254 -18.47 4.10 -9.02
CA ILE A 254 -18.85 2.70 -8.82
C ILE A 254 -19.46 2.57 -7.43
N ILE A 255 -20.62 1.96 -7.35
CA ILE A 255 -21.35 1.72 -6.10
C ILE A 255 -21.62 0.23 -5.98
N LYS A 256 -21.25 -0.38 -4.85
CA LYS A 256 -21.35 -1.83 -4.60
C LYS A 256 -21.99 -2.13 -3.25
N HIS A 257 -22.65 -3.30 -3.19
CA HIS A 257 -23.23 -3.93 -1.99
C HIS A 257 -23.97 -2.98 -1.03
N ILE A 258 -24.84 -2.09 -1.55
CA ILE A 258 -25.73 -1.31 -0.68
C ILE A 258 -26.82 -2.24 -0.15
N TYR A 259 -26.71 -2.61 1.13
CA TYR A 259 -27.79 -3.30 1.84
C TYR A 259 -28.71 -2.26 2.48
N PHE A 260 -30.01 -2.38 2.20
CA PHE A 260 -31.07 -1.51 2.72
C PHE A 260 -31.66 -2.06 4.03
#